data_AF-A0A9C7RLF9-F1
#
_entry.id   AF-A0A9C7RLF9-F1
#
_cell.length_a   1.000
_cell.length_b   1.000
_cell.length_c   1.000
_cell.angle_alpha   90.00
_cell.angle_beta   90.00
_cell.angle_gamma   90.00
#
_symmetry.space_group_name_H-M   'P 1'
#
loop_
_entity.id
_entity.type
_entity.pdbx_description
1 polymer ?
#
loop_
_entity_poly.entity_id
_entity_poly.type
_entity_poly.pdbx_seq_one_letter_code
_entity_poly.pdbx_strand_id
1 'polypeptide(L)' 'MEKWLDSSKMLCHYIFPGRGGIAIVDVDSNDELHEFLRAYSLQQFFDWKIRPLYDWKPLYAQCIEYYRE' A
#
# COMPACT_ATOMS: atom_id res chain seq x y z
N MET A 1 19.82 -3.00 10.19
CA MET A 1 18.61 -3.59 10.77
C MET A 1 17.45 -2.92 10.05
N GLU A 2 16.97 -3.53 8.98
CA GLU A 2 15.81 -3.02 8.25
C GLU A 2 14.64 -3.01 9.21
N LYS A 3 14.06 -1.83 9.48
CA LYS A 3 12.77 -1.74 10.15
C LYS A 3 11.77 -2.32 9.16
N TRP A 4 11.46 -3.60 9.31
CA TRP A 4 10.33 -4.19 8.63
C TRP A 4 9.12 -3.32 8.95
N LEU A 5 8.39 -2.90 7.91
CA LEU A 5 7.10 -2.24 8.07
C LEU A 5 6.30 -3.01 9.10
N ASP A 6 5.60 -2.31 9.98
CA ASP A 6 4.69 -2.94 10.93
C ASP A 6 3.62 -3.70 10.13
N SER A 7 3.85 -5.01 9.95
CA SER A 7 3.04 -5.86 9.09
C SER A 7 1.61 -5.98 9.59
N SER A 8 1.33 -5.59 10.84
CA SER A 8 -0.02 -5.56 11.39
C SER A 8 -0.91 -4.52 10.71
N LYS A 9 -0.32 -3.44 10.17
CA LYS A 9 -1.05 -2.36 9.49
C LYS A 9 -1.27 -2.62 8.01
N MET A 10 -0.48 -3.48 7.39
CA MET A 10 -0.63 -3.83 5.97
C MET A 10 -1.57 -5.03 5.83
N LEU A 11 -2.85 -4.76 5.55
CA LEU A 11 -3.87 -5.80 5.45
C LEU A 11 -3.67 -6.71 4.23
N CYS A 12 -3.25 -6.14 3.10
CA CYS A 12 -2.89 -6.90 1.92
C CYS A 12 -2.01 -6.09 0.97
N HIS A 13 -1.28 -6.79 0.10
CA HIS A 13 -0.57 -6.18 -1.01
C HIS A 13 -0.60 -7.09 -2.24
N TYR A 14 -0.45 -6.47 -3.41
CA TYR A 14 -0.26 -7.16 -4.66
C TYR A 14 0.84 -6.45 -5.45
N ILE A 15 1.81 -7.23 -5.94
CA ILE A 15 2.91 -6.71 -6.75
C ILE A 15 2.60 -7.02 -8.21
N PHE A 16 2.61 -5.99 -9.04
CA PHE A 16 2.50 -6.09 -10.50
C PHE A 16 3.90 -6.21 -11.09
N PRO A 17 4.28 -7.37 -11.66
CA PRO A 17 5.63 -7.58 -12.18
C PRO A 17 6.04 -6.49 -13.18
N GLY A 18 7.15 -5.80 -12.89
CA GLY A 18 7.70 -4.75 -13.75
C GLY A 18 6.93 -3.42 -13.79
N ARG A 19 5.84 -3.26 -13.02
CA ARG A 19 5.02 -2.03 -12.99
C ARG A 19 4.99 -1.35 -11.62
N GLY A 20 4.91 -2.10 -10.53
CA GLY A 20 4.76 -1.56 -9.18
C GLY A 20 3.93 -2.45 -8.27
N GLY A 21 3.13 -1.87 -7.38
CA GLY A 21 2.27 -2.62 -6.48
C GLY A 21 1.11 -1.79 -5.93
N ILE A 22 0.14 -2.48 -5.34
CA ILE A 22 -0.94 -1.88 -4.55
C ILE A 22 -0.88 -2.50 -3.16
N ALA A 23 -1.05 -1.68 -2.13
CA ALA A 23 -1.19 -2.12 -0.75
C ALA A 23 -2.44 -1.49 -0.13
N ILE A 24 -3.10 -2.25 0.73
CA ILE A 24 -4.12 -1.76 1.64
C ILE A 24 -3.49 -1.67 3.01
N VAL A 25 -3.58 -0.47 3.60
CA VAL A 25 -3.03 -0.16 4.92
C VAL A 25 -4.16 0.34 5.80
N ASP A 26 -4.25 -0.22 7.00
CA ASP A 26 -5.18 0.17 8.06
C ASP A 26 -4.42 0.98 9.12
N VAL A 27 -4.81 2.24 9.25
CA VAL A 27 -4.17 3.24 10.11
C VAL A 27 -5.23 4.18 10.65
N ASP A 28 -5.02 4.67 11.86
CA ASP A 28 -5.97 5.53 12.56
C ASP A 28 -5.87 7.00 12.11
N SER A 29 -4.82 7.36 11.37
CA SER A 29 -4.60 8.74 10.90
C SER A 29 -3.69 8.86 9.67
N ASN A 30 -3.75 10.02 9.01
CA ASN A 30 -2.82 10.36 7.91
C ASN A 30 -1.38 10.52 8.39
N ASP A 31 -1.16 11.00 9.62
CA ASP A 31 0.19 11.15 10.17
C ASP A 31 0.84 9.78 10.33
N GLU A 32 0.09 8.81 10.85
CA GLU A 32 0.54 7.42 10.97
C GLU A 32 0.80 6.78 9.60
N LEU A 33 -0.01 7.08 8.58
CA LEU A 33 0.25 6.67 7.20
C LEU A 33 1.59 7.23 6.69
N HIS A 34 1.86 8.51 6.95
CA HIS A 34 3.09 9.16 6.53
C HIS A 34 4.32 8.58 7.23
N GLU A 35 4.22 8.26 8.52
CA GLU A 35 5.28 7.54 9.24
C GLU A 35 5.51 6.14 8.66
N PHE A 36 4.44 5.41 8.38
CA PHE A 36 4.50 4.10 7.73
C PHE A 36 5.21 4.18 6.37
N LEU A 37 4.85 5.14 5.52
CA LEU A 37 5.47 5.34 4.21
C LEU A 37 6.93 5.76 4.30
N ARG A 38 7.29 6.62 5.28
CA ARG A 38 8.69 7.02 5.53
C ARG A 38 9.56 5.88 6.01
N ALA A 39 8.97 4.89 6.68
CA ALA A 39 9.70 3.70 7.12
C ALA A 39 9.99 2.73 5.96
N TYR A 40 9.31 2.85 4.82
CA TYR A 40 9.55 1.98 3.68
C TYR A 40 10.83 2.36 2.94
N SER A 41 11.80 1.46 2.93
CA SER A 41 13.16 1.71 2.40
C SER A 41 13.19 2.13 0.93
N LEU A 42 12.19 1.74 0.14
CA LEU A 42 12.10 2.08 -1.27
C LEU A 42 11.19 3.28 -1.56
N GLN A 43 10.70 3.99 -0.54
CA GLN A 43 9.74 5.09 -0.70
C GLN A 43 10.16 6.09 -1.80
N GLN A 44 11.44 6.47 -1.82
CA GLN A 44 11.99 7.47 -2.75
C GLN A 44 12.03 7.02 -4.23
N PHE A 45 11.85 5.73 -4.52
CA PHE A 45 11.92 5.18 -5.87
C PHE A 45 10.54 4.99 -6.52
N PHE A 46 9.46 5.29 -5.81
CA PHE A 46 8.09 5.09 -6.30
C PHE A 46 7.30 6.40 -6.26
N ASP A 47 6.45 6.59 -7.28
CA ASP A 47 5.40 7.59 -7.25
C ASP A 47 4.19 7.04 -6.46
N TRP A 48 3.94 7.61 -5.28
CA TRP A 48 2.89 7.14 -4.40
C TRP A 48 1.55 7.81 -4.73
N LYS A 49 0.53 6.98 -4.95
CA LYS A 49 -0.85 7.44 -5.06
C LYS A 49 -1.67 6.89 -3.89
N ILE A 50 -1.99 7.78 -2.96
CA ILE A 50 -2.75 7.45 -1.76
C ILE A 50 -4.22 7.79 -2.01
N ARG A 51 -5.12 6.89 -1.62
CA ARG A 51 -6.56 7.11 -1.67
C ARG A 51 -7.21 6.63 -0.38
N PRO A 52 -8.03 7.45 0.30
CA PRO A 52 -8.87 6.97 1.38
C PRO A 52 -9.90 6.00 0.80
N LEU A 53 -10.15 4.91 1.52
CA LEU A 53 -11.08 3.87 1.10
C LEU A 53 -12.20 3.71 2.14
N TYR A 54 -13.41 3.48 1.66
CA TYR A 54 -14.52 2.99 2.46
C TYR A 54 -14.92 1.64 1.88
N ASP A 55 -15.04 0.61 2.72
CA ASP A 55 -15.27 -0.78 2.32
C ASP A 55 -14.32 -1.22 1.18
N TRP A 56 -13.03 -1.37 1.48
CA TRP A 56 -11.96 -1.50 0.49
C TRP A 56 -11.94 -2.82 -0.28
N LYS A 57 -12.58 -3.88 0.22
CA LYS A 57 -12.47 -5.24 -0.33
C LYS A 57 -12.97 -5.36 -1.79
N PRO A 58 -14.16 -4.85 -2.15
CA PRO A 58 -14.63 -4.89 -3.54
C PRO A 58 -13.74 -4.08 -4.48
N LEU A 59 -13.26 -2.91 -4.04
CA LEU A 59 -12.37 -2.06 -4.85
C LEU A 59 -11.02 -2.73 -5.11
N TYR A 60 -10.45 -3.37 -4.08
CA TYR A 60 -9.16 -4.06 -4.19
C TYR A 60 -9.22 -5.21 -5.20
N ALA A 61 -10.29 -6.01 -5.18
CA ALA A 61 -10.51 -7.08 -6.16
C ALA A 61 -10.60 -6.53 -7.59
N GLN A 62 -11.36 -5.44 -7.80
CA GLN A 62 -11.47 -4.79 -9.12
C GLN A 62 -10.14 -4.23 -9.60
N CYS A 63 -9.36 -3.60 -8.72
CA CYS A 63 -8.06 -3.04 -9.08
C CYS A 63 -7.05 -4.14 -9.48
N ILE A 64 -7.02 -5.28 -8.79
CA ILE A 64 -6.12 -6.38 -9.17
C ILE A 64 -6.45 -6.87 -10.58
N GLU A 65 -7.73 -7.09 -10.88
CA GLU A 65 -8.15 -7.57 -12.20
C GLU A 65 -7.83 -6.54 -13.29
N TYR A 66 -8.11 -5.25 -13.06
CA TYR A 66 -7.78 -4.17 -14.02
C TYR A 66 -6.29 -4.09 -14.37
N TYR A 67 -5.40 -4.29 -13.40
CA TYR A 67 -3.95 -4.17 -13.60
C TYR A 67 -3.25 -5.49 -13.96
N ARG A 68 -3.99 -6.62 -13.98
CA ARG A 68 -3.50 -7.91 -14.50
C ARG A 68 -3.47 -7.97 -16.03
N GLU A 69 -4.31 -7.19 -16.70
CA GLU A 69 -4.32 -7.00 -18.16
C GLU A 69 -3.19 -6.06 -18.65
#